data_AF-A0A514CGJ1-F1
#
_entry.id   AF-A0A514CGJ1-F1
#
_cell.length_a   1.000
_cell.length_b   1.000
_cell.length_c   1.000
_cell.angle_alpha   90.00
_cell.angle_beta   90.00
_cell.angle_gamma   90.00
#
_symmetry.space_group_name_H-M   'P 1'
#
loop_
_entity.id
_entity.type
_entity.pdbx_description
1 polymer ?
#
loop_
_entity_poly.entity_id
_entity_poly.type
_entity_poly.pdbx_seq_one_letter_code
_entity_poly.pdbx_strand_id
1 'polypeptide(L)'
;MRTSLREIKELENFIMGVPSPEERLLVEAKVQLDTSMTQKIRCQKSAYQLVRDYGREKLREEIRKVEFELFDTPRHQGFRKRIVNLFKR
;
A
#
# COMPACT_ATOMS: atom_id res chain seq x y z
N MET A 1 8.10 -23.28 -9.48
CA MET A 1 8.29 -23.13 -10.95
C MET A 1 8.45 -21.66 -11.25
N ARG A 2 9.54 -21.27 -11.92
CA ARG A 2 9.69 -19.89 -12.44
C ARG A 2 8.64 -19.70 -13.54
N THR A 3 7.55 -19.01 -13.22
CA THR A 3 6.71 -18.39 -14.25
C THR A 3 7.60 -17.50 -15.10
N SER A 4 7.37 -17.46 -16.42
CA SER A 4 8.18 -16.61 -17.29
C SER A 4 8.13 -15.15 -16.80
N LEU A 5 9.23 -14.40 -16.94
CA LEU A 5 9.25 -12.98 -16.54
C LEU A 5 8.12 -12.17 -17.21
N ARG A 6 7.74 -12.59 -18.41
CA ARG A 6 6.61 -12.06 -19.15
C ARG A 6 5.29 -12.28 -18.39
N GLU A 7 5.02 -13.50 -17.94
CA GLU A 7 3.79 -13.83 -17.20
C GLU A 7 3.69 -13.01 -15.91
N ILE A 8 4.81 -12.80 -15.21
CA ILE A 8 4.85 -11.92 -14.03
C ILE A 8 4.48 -10.50 -14.42
N LYS A 9 5.12 -9.95 -15.46
CA LYS A 9 4.82 -8.58 -15.94
C LYS A 9 3.35 -8.41 -16.33
N GLU A 10 2.79 -9.36 -17.08
CA GLU A 10 1.39 -9.35 -17.51
C GLU A 10 0.44 -9.35 -16.29
N LEU A 11 0.73 -10.20 -15.30
CA LEU A 11 -0.03 -10.28 -14.06
C LEU A 11 0.04 -8.98 -13.25
N GLU A 12 1.24 -8.40 -13.15
CA GLU A 12 1.48 -7.15 -12.45
C GLU A 12 0.74 -5.99 -13.09
N ASN A 13 0.87 -5.82 -14.41
CA ASN A 13 0.14 -4.80 -15.16
C ASN A 13 -1.37 -4.94 -14.94
N PHE A 14 -1.88 -6.17 -14.99
CA PHE A 14 -3.29 -6.45 -14.74
C PHE A 14 -3.73 -6.06 -13.32
N ILE A 15 -2.96 -6.42 -12.28
CA ILE A 15 -3.26 -6.07 -10.89
C ILE A 15 -3.20 -4.55 -10.67
N MET A 16 -2.25 -3.88 -11.30
CA MET A 16 -2.03 -2.42 -11.20
C MET A 16 -3.02 -1.60 -12.04
N GLY A 17 -3.88 -2.24 -12.82
CA GLY A 17 -4.88 -1.56 -13.65
C GLY A 17 -4.31 -0.89 -14.89
N VAL A 18 -3.11 -1.28 -15.33
CA VAL A 18 -2.44 -0.79 -16.54
C VAL A 18 -2.12 -1.89 -17.57
N PRO A 19 -2.96 -2.92 -17.78
CA PRO A 19 -2.71 -3.92 -18.81
C PRO A 19 -2.93 -3.34 -20.21
N SER A 20 -2.19 -3.84 -21.20
CA SER A 20 -2.61 -3.65 -22.59
C SER A 20 -3.95 -4.37 -22.84
N PRO A 21 -4.74 -3.98 -23.87
CA PRO A 21 -5.98 -4.68 -24.21
C PRO A 21 -5.79 -6.18 -24.44
N GLU A 22 -4.69 -6.57 -25.07
CA GLU A 22 -4.33 -7.96 -25.35
C GLU A 22 -3.96 -8.71 -24.06
N GLU A 23 -3.15 -8.09 -23.20
CA GLU A 23 -2.77 -8.64 -21.89
C GLU A 23 -4.02 -8.87 -21.03
N ARG A 24 -4.92 -7.89 -21.00
CA ARG A 24 -6.17 -7.98 -20.25
C ARG A 24 -7.03 -9.17 -20.71
N LEU A 25 -7.25 -9.29 -22.01
CA LEU A 25 -8.06 -10.36 -22.59
C LEU A 25 -7.46 -11.74 -22.28
N LEU A 26 -6.13 -11.88 -22.41
CA LEU A 26 -5.42 -13.12 -22.10
C LEU A 26 -5.52 -13.48 -20.62
N VAL A 27 -5.36 -12.52 -19.71
CA VAL A 27 -5.46 -12.77 -18.26
C VAL A 27 -6.90 -13.14 -17.89
N GLU A 28 -7.91 -12.44 -18.42
CA GLU A 28 -9.32 -12.76 -18.19
C GLU A 28 -9.68 -14.17 -18.68
N ALA A 29 -9.23 -14.56 -19.88
CA ALA A 29 -9.41 -15.91 -20.39
C ALA A 29 -8.71 -16.95 -19.49
N LYS A 30 -7.46 -16.70 -19.07
CA LYS A 30 -6.72 -17.61 -18.17
C LYS A 30 -7.40 -17.73 -16.81
N VAL A 31 -7.99 -16.66 -16.27
CA VAL A 31 -8.73 -16.70 -15.01
C VAL A 31 -9.96 -17.59 -15.09
N GLN A 32 -10.64 -17.61 -16.23
CA GLN A 32 -11.82 -18.47 -16.46
C GLN A 32 -11.44 -19.94 -16.68
N LEU A 33 -10.30 -20.20 -17.34
CA LEU A 33 -9.88 -21.54 -17.75
C LEU A 33 -8.99 -22.25 -16.72
N ASP A 34 -8.27 -21.49 -15.90
CA ASP A 34 -7.26 -22.01 -14.98
C ASP A 34 -7.44 -21.43 -13.56
N THR A 35 -7.91 -22.27 -12.63
CA THR A 35 -8.01 -21.95 -11.21
C THR A 35 -6.68 -21.55 -10.56
N SER A 36 -5.54 -21.99 -11.11
CA SER A 36 -4.21 -21.61 -10.61
C SER A 36 -3.91 -20.13 -10.83
N MET A 37 -4.42 -19.54 -11.94
CA MET A 37 -4.23 -18.12 -12.25
C MET A 37 -4.98 -17.24 -11.25
N THR A 38 -6.21 -17.63 -10.90
CA THR A 38 -6.99 -16.95 -9.86
C THR A 38 -6.26 -16.97 -8.51
N GLN A 39 -5.65 -18.09 -8.15
CA GLN A 39 -4.86 -18.21 -6.92
C GLN A 39 -3.63 -17.29 -6.95
N LYS A 40 -2.88 -17.24 -8.06
CA LYS A 40 -1.74 -16.33 -8.23
C LYS A 40 -2.15 -14.87 -8.02
N ILE A 41 -3.22 -14.42 -8.67
CA ILE A 41 -3.75 -13.05 -8.51
C ILE A 41 -4.12 -12.76 -7.05
N ARG A 42 -4.83 -13.69 -6.40
CA ARG A 42 -5.25 -13.53 -5.01
C ARG A 42 -4.06 -13.44 -4.06
N CYS A 43 -3.06 -14.31 -4.22
CA CYS A 43 -1.84 -14.29 -3.41
C CYS A 43 -1.09 -12.97 -3.59
N GLN A 44 -0.92 -12.50 -4.83
CA GLN A 44 -0.20 -11.26 -5.11
C GLN A 44 -0.91 -10.03 -4.53
N LYS A 45 -2.23 -9.94 -4.70
CA LYS A 45 -3.04 -8.88 -4.06
C LYS A 45 -2.94 -8.90 -2.54
N SER A 46 -2.93 -10.09 -1.94
CA SER A 46 -2.80 -10.24 -0.48
C SER A 46 -1.42 -9.81 0.02
N ALA A 47 -0.36 -10.15 -0.73
CA ALA A 47 1.00 -9.71 -0.41
C ALA A 47 1.11 -8.17 -0.47
N TYR A 48 0.56 -7.55 -1.51
CA TYR A 48 0.52 -6.08 -1.62
C TYR A 48 -0.27 -5.42 -0.51
N GLN A 49 -1.41 -6.00 -0.13
CA GLN A 49 -2.19 -5.52 1.00
C GLN A 49 -1.36 -5.56 2.28
N LEU A 50 -0.69 -6.68 2.56
CA LEU A 50 0.13 -6.85 3.77
C LEU A 50 1.27 -5.83 3.83
N VAL A 51 2.01 -5.64 2.73
CA VAL A 51 3.10 -4.67 2.65
C VAL A 51 2.58 -3.25 2.88
N ARG A 52 1.45 -2.91 2.26
CA ARG A 52 0.81 -1.60 2.43
C ARG A 52 0.38 -1.36 3.87
N ASP A 53 -0.30 -2.33 4.48
CA ASP A 53 -0.82 -2.19 5.84
C ASP A 53 0.30 -2.06 6.87
N TYR A 54 1.35 -2.87 6.72
CA TYR A 54 2.54 -2.76 7.55
C TYR A 54 3.22 -1.39 7.40
N GLY A 55 3.39 -0.92 6.16
CA GLY A 55 3.96 0.40 5.89
C GLY A 55 3.12 1.54 6.48
N ARG A 56 1.78 1.43 6.42
CA ARG A 56 0.87 2.39 7.04
C ARG A 56 0.98 2.41 8.55
N GLU A 57 1.11 1.25 9.19
CA GLU A 57 1.25 1.21 10.65
C GLU A 57 2.57 1.82 11.09
N LYS A 58 3.67 1.50 10.41
CA LYS A 58 4.97 2.14 10.66
C LYS A 58 4.92 3.66 10.51
N LEU A 59 4.27 4.16 9.45
CA LEU A 59 4.10 5.60 9.25
C LEU A 59 3.29 6.25 10.38
N ARG A 60 2.24 5.58 10.87
CA ARG A 60 1.48 6.07 12.03
C ARG A 60 2.32 6.13 13.29
N GLU A 61 3.16 5.12 13.53
CA GLU A 61 4.09 5.13 14.66
C GLU A 61 5.08 6.30 14.58
N GLU A 62 5.62 6.59 13.40
CA GLU A 62 6.51 7.74 13.18
C GLU A 62 5.79 9.07 13.44
N ILE A 63 4.57 9.23 12.92
CA ILE A 63 3.75 10.44 13.18
C ILE A 63 3.46 10.60 14.68
N ARG A 64 3.07 9.52 15.38
CA ARG A 64 2.83 9.55 16.83
C ARG A 64 4.08 9.93 17.62
N LYS A 65 5.26 9.46 17.21
CA LYS A 65 6.53 9.86 17.85
C LYS A 65 6.79 11.34 17.70
N VAL A 66 6.59 11.89 16.51
CA VAL A 66 6.75 13.33 16.23
C VAL A 66 5.71 14.14 17.01
N GLU A 67 4.45 13.71 17.06
CA GLU A 67 3.40 14.33 17.85
C GLU A 67 3.79 14.39 19.33
N PHE A 68 4.20 13.25 19.92
CA PHE A 68 4.61 13.17 21.31
C PHE A 68 5.82 14.09 21.59
N GLU A 69 6.81 14.09 20.70
CA GLU A 69 7.97 14.99 20.83
C GLU A 69 7.53 16.45 20.87
N LEU A 70 6.72 16.89 19.91
CA LEU A 70 6.33 18.30 19.77
C LEU A 70 5.35 18.80 20.84
N PHE A 71 4.43 17.94 21.31
CA PHE A 71 3.34 18.36 22.17
C PHE A 71 3.48 17.93 23.62
N ASP A 72 4.14 16.81 23.92
CA ASP A 72 4.19 16.28 25.29
C ASP A 72 5.53 16.45 25.97
N THR A 73 6.62 16.65 25.22
CA THR A 73 7.91 16.91 25.87
C THR A 73 7.97 18.33 26.47
N PRO A 74 8.54 18.50 27.69
CA PRO A 74 8.66 19.81 28.32
C PRO A 74 9.46 20.83 27.49
N ARG A 75 10.39 20.35 26.66
CA ARG A 75 11.26 21.17 25.79
C ARG A 75 10.46 22.01 24.79
N HIS A 76 9.29 21.55 24.36
CA HIS A 76 8.50 22.18 23.29
C HIS A 76 7.23 22.90 23.79
N GLN A 77 7.07 23.12 25.10
CA GLN A 77 5.89 23.79 25.67
C GLN A 77 5.55 25.15 25.04
N GLY A 78 6.56 25.97 24.71
CA GLY A 78 6.35 27.28 24.07
C GLY A 78 5.74 27.14 22.66
N PHE A 79 6.19 26.15 21.90
CA PHE A 79 5.64 25.83 20.57
C PHE A 79 4.20 25.33 20.67
N ARG A 80 3.92 24.38 21.58
CA ARG A 80 2.56 23.90 21.86
C ARG A 80 1.60 25.03 22.20
N LYS A 81 1.99 25.95 23.11
CA LYS A 81 1.17 27.11 23.49
C LYS A 81 0.86 28.02 22.30
N ARG A 82 1.84 28.26 21.41
CA ARG A 82 1.64 29.08 20.19
C ARG A 82 0.62 28.43 19.26
N ILE A 83 0.76 27.13 18.97
CA ILE A 83 -0.18 26.40 18.12
C ILE A 83 -1.59 26.43 18.70
N VAL A 84 -1.76 26.05 19.97
CA VAL A 84 -3.08 26.05 20.63
C VAL A 84 -3.75 27.42 20.57
N ASN A 85 -2.97 28.50 20.72
CA ASN A 85 -3.51 29.86 20.64
C ASN A 85 -3.97 30.26 19.23
N LEU A 86 -3.47 29.64 18.14
CA LEU A 86 -3.99 29.87 16.79
C LEU A 86 -5.43 29.38 16.61
N PHE A 87 -5.84 28.37 17.38
CA PHE A 87 -7.16 27.75 17.29
C PHE A 87 -8.14 28.23 18.38
N LYS A 88 -7.77 29.24 19.18
CA LYS A 88 -8.61 29.82 20.24
C LYS A 88 -9.47 31.01 19.78
N ARG A 89 -9.75 31.10 18.48
CA ARG A 89 -10.72 32.05 17.91
C ARG A 89 -11.98 31.32 17.48
#